data_AF-A0A1H2U5C9-F1
#
_entry.id   AF-A0A1H2U5C9-F1
#
_cell.length_a   1.000
_cell.length_b   1.000
_cell.length_c   1.000
_cell.angle_alpha   90.00
_cell.angle_beta   90.00
_cell.angle_gamma   90.00
#
_symmetry.space_group_name_H-M   'P 1'
#
loop_
_entity.id
_entity.type
_entity.pdbx_description
1 polymer ?
#
loop_
_entity_poly.entity_id
_entity_poly.type
_entity_poly.pdbx_seq_one_letter_code
_entity_poly.pdbx_strand_id
1 'polypeptide(L)' 'MNGQMMNYNNYYTTLKEMPQPVPFVDLPKVKMDFRAILKYAKEKNLNPNELSMEEREKFISS' A
#
# COMPACT_ATOMS: atom_id res chain seq x y z
N MET A 1 -27.86 -28.52 -2.94
CA MET A 1 -27.07 -27.32 -3.35
C MET A 1 -27.77 -26.12 -2.75
N ASN A 2 -27.16 -25.44 -1.77
CA ASN A 2 -27.74 -24.22 -1.21
C ASN A 2 -27.65 -23.13 -2.28
N GLY A 3 -28.78 -22.91 -2.96
CA GLY A 3 -28.94 -21.95 -4.06
C GLY A 3 -28.91 -20.52 -3.56
N GLN A 4 -27.75 -20.06 -3.12
CA GLN A 4 -27.45 -18.64 -3.08
C GLN A 4 -27.44 -18.16 -4.54
N MET A 5 -28.62 -17.75 -5.04
CA MET A 5 -28.72 -17.02 -6.29
C MET A 5 -27.75 -15.85 -6.22
N MET A 6 -26.87 -15.74 -7.22
CA MET A 6 -25.97 -14.59 -7.33
C MET A 6 -26.82 -13.33 -7.36
N ASN A 7 -26.61 -12.43 -6.40
CA ASN A 7 -27.32 -11.17 -6.32
C ASN A 7 -26.75 -10.21 -7.38
N TYR A 8 -27.17 -10.41 -8.63
CA TYR A 8 -26.75 -9.61 -9.77
C TYR A 8 -27.06 -8.12 -9.58
N ASN A 9 -28.14 -7.78 -8.87
CA ASN A 9 -28.48 -6.39 -8.56
C ASN A 9 -27.37 -5.73 -7.73
N ASN A 10 -26.90 -6.40 -6.67
CA ASN A 10 -25.77 -5.89 -5.88
C ASN A 10 -24.50 -5.77 -6.72
N TYR A 11 -24.21 -6.76 -7.57
CA TYR A 11 -23.06 -6.72 -8.46
C TYR A 11 -23.08 -5.49 -9.38
N TYR A 12 -24.21 -5.20 -10.03
CA TYR A 12 -24.33 -4.01 -10.88
C TYR A 12 -24.28 -2.69 -10.11
N THR A 13 -24.78 -2.65 -8.87
CA THR A 13 -24.64 -1.49 -8.00
C THR A 13 -23.18 -1.24 -7.65
N THR A 14 -22.43 -2.28 -7.24
CA THR A 14 -21.00 -2.17 -6.96
C THR A 14 -20.23 -1.69 -8.18
N LEU A 15 -20.51 -2.23 -9.37
CA LEU A 15 -19.86 -1.78 -10.60
C LEU A 15 -20.09 -0.30 -10.92
N LYS A 16 -21.27 0.25 -10.60
CA LYS A 16 -21.58 1.68 -10.81
C LYS A 16 -20.89 2.58 -9.78
N GLU A 17 -20.72 2.09 -8.57
CA GLU A 17 -20.10 2.83 -7.46
C GLU A 17 -18.57 2.72 -7.45
N MET A 18 -18.00 1.79 -8.20
CA MET A 18 -16.55 1.60 -8.27
C MET A 18 -15.86 2.87 -8.78
N PRO A 19 -14.86 3.40 -8.05
CA PRO A 19 -14.06 4.51 -8.53
C PRO A 19 -13.31 4.10 -9.80
N GLN A 20 -13.04 5.07 -10.66
CA GLN A 20 -12.19 4.83 -11.83
C GLN A 20 -10.80 4.37 -11.39
N PRO A 21 -10.18 3.42 -12.10
CA PRO A 21 -8.79 3.05 -11.84
C PRO A 21 -7.90 4.29 -11.88
N VAL A 22 -7.01 4.43 -10.90
CA VAL A 22 -6.03 5.53 -10.88
C VAL A 22 -4.96 5.23 -11.94
N PRO A 23 -4.79 6.10 -12.96
CA PRO A 23 -3.74 5.95 -13.95
C PRO A 23 -2.35 5.95 -13.30
N PHE A 24 -1.41 5.16 -13.84
CA PHE A 24 -0.05 5.09 -13.30
C PHE A 24 0.67 6.46 -13.27
N VAL A 25 0.30 7.36 -14.19
CA VAL A 25 0.83 8.73 -14.25
C VAL A 25 0.39 9.61 -13.08
N ASP A 26 -0.75 9.29 -12.47
CA ASP A 26 -1.33 10.03 -11.34
C ASP A 26 -0.89 9.45 -9.98
N LEU A 27 -0.16 8.32 -9.99
CA LEU A 27 0.42 7.76 -8.78
C LEU A 27 1.61 8.61 -8.31
N PRO A 28 1.72 8.88 -7.00
CA PRO A 28 2.88 9.57 -6.45
C PRO A 28 4.15 8.75 -6.71
N LYS A 29 5.21 9.42 -7.18
CA LYS A 29 6.49 8.79 -7.52
C LYS A 29 7.36 8.60 -6.28
N VAL A 30 6.91 7.73 -5.40
CA VAL A 30 7.60 7.47 -4.14
C VAL A 30 8.82 6.56 -4.37
N LYS A 31 10.00 6.99 -3.93
CA LYS A 31 11.22 6.17 -3.89
C LYS A 31 11.66 5.96 -2.45
N MET A 32 11.88 4.69 -2.09
CA MET A 32 12.38 4.32 -0.76
C MET A 32 13.85 3.91 -0.83
N ASP A 33 14.70 4.50 0.01
CA ASP A 33 16.10 4.13 0.10
C ASP A 33 16.31 2.96 1.08
N PHE A 34 16.19 1.75 0.56
CA PHE A 34 16.42 0.52 1.33
C PHE A 34 17.82 0.41 1.93
N ARG A 35 18.85 0.95 1.25
CA ARG A 35 20.24 0.85 1.75
C ARG A 35 20.40 1.70 3.00
N ALA A 36 19.83 2.90 2.99
CA ALA A 36 19.85 3.80 4.14
C ALA A 36 19.04 3.22 5.32
N ILE A 37 17.86 2.64 5.06
CA ILE A 37 17.05 1.96 6.10
C ILE A 37 17.84 0.84 6.77
N LEU A 38 18.46 -0.04 5.97
CA LEU A 38 19.22 -1.18 6.50
C LEU A 38 20.41 -0.73 7.35
N LYS A 39 21.11 0.30 6.90
CA LYS A 39 22.24 0.88 7.65
C LYS A 39 21.76 1.47 8.99
N TYR A 40 20.69 2.24 8.97
CA TYR A 40 20.12 2.86 10.17
C TYR A 40 19.63 1.83 11.19
N ALA A 41 18.91 0.80 10.74
CA ALA A 41 18.46 -0.30 11.60
C ALA A 41 19.65 -1.02 12.25
N LYS A 42 20.71 -1.27 11.48
CA LYS A 42 21.95 -1.88 11.97
C LYS A 42 22.65 -1.02 13.03
N GLU A 43 22.73 0.31 12.82
CA GLU A 43 23.31 1.24 13.80
C GLU A 43 22.53 1.24 15.13
N LYS A 44 21.22 0.96 15.08
CA LYS A 44 20.36 0.84 16.25
C LYS A 44 20.28 -0.56 16.86
N ASN A 45 20.95 -1.55 16.28
CA ASN A 45 20.81 -2.96 16.64
C ASN A 45 19.35 -3.46 16.58
N LEU A 46 18.58 -2.94 15.62
CA LEU A 46 17.19 -3.33 15.38
C LEU A 46 17.05 -3.96 13.99
N ASN A 47 16.00 -4.74 13.80
CA ASN A 47 15.55 -5.17 12.48
C ASN A 47 14.83 -3.99 11.78
N PRO A 48 14.95 -3.81 10.45
CA PRO A 48 14.17 -2.80 9.72
C PRO A 48 12.66 -2.85 10.00
N ASN A 49 12.12 -4.04 10.27
CA ASN A 49 10.71 -4.24 10.62
C ASN A 49 10.33 -3.76 12.02
N GLU A 50 11.31 -3.46 12.87
CA GLU A 50 11.12 -2.94 14.23
C GLU A 50 11.24 -1.41 14.30
N LEU A 51 11.66 -0.76 13.21
CA LEU A 51 11.69 0.70 13.10
C LEU A 51 10.28 1.27 13.18
N SER A 52 10.12 2.41 13.87
CA SER A 52 8.84 3.11 13.93
C SER A 52 8.44 3.69 12.56
N MET A 53 7.17 4.05 12.40
CA MET A 53 6.66 4.70 11.19
C MET A 53 7.45 5.98 10.87
N GLU A 54 7.65 6.83 11.88
CA GLU A 54 8.39 8.10 11.78
C GLU A 54 9.85 7.88 11.34
N GLU A 55 10.46 6.76 11.73
CA GLU A 55 11.82 6.43 11.33
C GLU A 55 11.89 5.97 9.88
N ARG A 56 10.90 5.21 9.41
CA ARG A 56 10.83 4.74 8.01
C ARG A 56 10.53 5.87 7.04
N GLU A 57 9.67 6.80 7.43
CA GLU A 57 9.30 7.96 6.61
C GLU A 57 10.51 8.82 6.22
N LYS A 58 11.56 8.86 7.04
CA LYS A 58 12.82 9.58 6.74
C LYS A 58 13.55 9.06 5.49
N PHE A 59 13.25 7.83 5.07
CA PHE A 59 13.89 7.18 3.93
C PHE A 59 12.96 7.10 2.71
N ILE A 60 11.80 7.73 2.79
CA ILE A 60 10.83 7.83 1.71
C ILE A 60 10.97 9.22 1.08
N SER A 61 11.30 9.26 -0.21
CA SER A 61 11.34 10.49 -1.00
C SER A 61 10.14 10.52 -1.95
N SER A 62 9.53 11.70 -2.10
CA SER A 62 8.41 11.97 -3.02
C SER A 62 8.90 12.52 -4.36
#